data_AF-A0A2D4JBQ5-F1
#
_entry.id   AF-A0A2D4JBQ5-F1
#
_cell.length_a   1.000
_cell.length_b   1.000
_cell.length_c   1.000
_cell.angle_alpha   90.00
_cell.angle_beta   90.00
_cell.angle_gamma   90.00
#
_symmetry.space_group_name_H-M   'P 1'
#
loop_
_entity.id
_entity.type
_entity.pdbx_description
1 polymer ?
#
loop_
_entity_poly.entity_id
_entity_poly.type
_entity_poly.pdbx_seq_one_letter_code
_entity_poly.pdbx_strand_id
1 'polypeptide(L)'
;MSPTYLPMRCAAGMCGRVLSGSESCTPSCSRFQQCAVCIQQPRCGWCSFRGENGKGRCLEGGRSGPRHGLVELCGLKADWAFMSCPPENECLNGHHDCNETQNCSDLPRSYKCTCKNGYTLDNITG
;
A
#
# COMPACT_ATOMS: atom_id res chain seq x y z
N MET A 1 31.73 21.72 7.02
CA MET A 1 30.37 21.15 6.93
C MET A 1 30.50 19.64 6.95
N SER A 2 29.68 18.94 7.76
CA SER A 2 29.76 17.48 7.88
C SER A 2 29.40 16.81 6.54
N PRO A 3 30.10 15.74 6.09
CA PRO A 3 29.83 15.06 4.81
C PRO A 3 28.47 14.36 4.72
N THR A 4 27.62 14.46 5.75
CA THR A 4 26.30 13.83 5.85
C THR A 4 25.11 14.77 5.62
N TYR A 5 25.32 16.01 5.16
CA TYR A 5 24.21 16.92 4.91
C TYR A 5 23.42 16.51 3.64
N LEU A 6 22.29 15.82 3.82
CA LEU A 6 21.35 15.50 2.74
C LEU A 6 20.28 16.59 2.62
N PRO A 7 20.10 17.20 1.43
CA PRO A 7 19.02 18.15 1.22
C PRO A 7 17.68 17.43 1.29
N MET A 8 16.74 17.92 2.10
CA MET A 8 15.37 17.40 2.20
C MET A 8 14.35 18.44 1.73
N ARG A 9 13.24 17.97 1.17
CA ARG A 9 12.09 18.80 0.80
C ARG A 9 10.80 18.11 1.20
N CYS A 10 9.86 18.89 1.71
CA CYS A 10 8.54 18.42 2.07
C CYS A 10 7.53 18.77 0.98
N ALA A 11 6.69 17.82 0.60
CA ALA A 11 5.57 18.02 -0.31
C ALA A 11 4.36 17.22 0.17
N ALA A 12 3.20 17.87 0.27
CA ALA A 12 1.93 17.27 0.72
C ALA A 12 2.02 16.51 2.07
N GLY A 13 2.80 17.02 3.02
CA GLY A 13 2.91 16.46 4.38
C GLY A 13 3.95 15.36 4.56
N MET A 14 4.66 14.95 3.49
CA MET A 14 5.78 14.01 3.57
C MET A 14 7.09 14.73 3.26
N CYS A 15 8.11 14.52 4.09
CA CYS A 15 9.45 15.06 3.93
C CYS A 15 10.42 13.95 3.53
N GLY A 16 11.28 14.20 2.55
CA GLY A 16 12.28 13.22 2.10
C GLY A 16 13.45 13.86 1.40
N ARG A 17 14.45 13.04 1.08
CA ARG A 17 15.66 13.46 0.35
C ARG A 17 15.29 14.05 -1.00
N VAL A 18 15.92 15.18 -1.34
CA VAL A 18 15.88 15.76 -2.67
C VAL A 18 16.74 14.88 -3.59
N LEU A 19 16.07 14.19 -4.51
CA LEU A 19 16.69 13.38 -5.54
C LEU A 19 17.36 14.26 -6.59
N SER A 20 18.52 13.83 -7.10
CA SER A 20 19.24 14.51 -8.18
C SER A 20 19.48 13.56 -9.36
N GLY A 21 19.40 14.06 -10.60
CA GLY A 21 19.65 13.25 -11.80
C GLY A 21 18.58 12.17 -12.07
N SER A 22 19.01 10.91 -12.23
CA SER A 22 18.16 9.74 -12.53
C SER A 22 17.70 8.97 -11.29
N GLU A 23 17.99 9.46 -10.08
CA GLU A 23 17.52 8.85 -8.84
C GLU A 23 15.99 8.90 -8.75
N SER A 24 15.34 7.75 -8.57
CA SER A 24 13.93 7.66 -8.17
C SER A 24 13.85 6.99 -6.80
N CYS A 25 13.35 7.71 -5.80
CA CYS A 25 13.14 7.17 -4.44
C CYS A 25 12.10 6.07 -4.40
N THR A 26 11.19 6.04 -5.37
CA THR A 26 9.99 5.20 -5.29
C THR A 26 10.03 4.17 -6.41
N PRO A 27 9.91 2.86 -6.09
CA PRO A 27 9.62 1.88 -7.12
C PRO A 27 8.31 2.24 -7.84
N SER A 28 8.18 1.81 -9.09
CA SER A 28 6.93 1.98 -9.84
C SER A 28 5.74 1.43 -9.04
N CYS A 29 4.65 2.20 -8.94
CA CYS A 29 3.44 1.81 -8.23
C CYS A 29 2.98 0.39 -8.66
N SER A 30 3.12 0.06 -9.94
CA SER A 30 2.74 -1.25 -10.50
C SER A 30 3.41 -2.47 -9.87
N ARG A 31 4.46 -2.30 -9.06
CA ARG A 31 5.09 -3.39 -8.31
C ARG A 31 4.27 -3.86 -7.11
N PHE A 32 3.38 -3.01 -6.60
CA PHE A 32 2.59 -3.32 -5.41
C PHE A 32 1.26 -3.93 -5.85
N GLN A 33 0.98 -5.13 -5.32
CA GLN A 33 -0.23 -5.91 -5.63
C GLN A 33 -1.26 -5.90 -4.50
N GLN A 34 -1.00 -5.12 -3.46
CA GLN A 34 -1.88 -4.99 -2.30
C GLN A 34 -2.20 -3.53 -2.08
N CYS A 35 -3.47 -3.22 -1.82
CA CYS A 35 -3.91 -1.86 -1.61
C CYS A 35 -3.17 -1.19 -0.44
N ALA A 36 -3.07 -1.88 0.70
CA ALA A 36 -2.45 -1.37 1.91
C ALA A 36 -1.00 -0.92 1.69
N VAL A 37 -0.23 -1.68 0.91
CA VAL A 37 1.16 -1.33 0.58
C VAL A 37 1.21 -0.24 -0.50
N CYS A 38 0.30 -0.28 -1.48
CA CYS A 38 0.24 0.69 -2.56
C CYS A 38 0.00 2.12 -2.06
N ILE A 39 -1.01 2.32 -1.20
CA ILE A 39 -1.41 3.66 -0.74
C ILE A 39 -0.44 4.28 0.28
N GLN A 40 0.48 3.48 0.83
CA GLN A 40 1.60 3.96 1.65
C GLN A 40 2.70 4.61 0.79
N GLN A 41 2.74 4.34 -0.52
CA GLN A 41 3.74 4.91 -1.40
C GLN A 41 3.37 6.32 -1.84
N PRO A 42 4.34 7.25 -1.90
CA PRO A 42 4.07 8.60 -2.37
C PRO A 42 3.66 8.58 -3.85
N ARG A 43 2.57 9.29 -4.16
CA ARG A 43 2.00 9.40 -5.51
C ARG A 43 1.50 8.08 -6.12
N CYS A 44 1.18 7.10 -5.28
CA CYS A 44 0.46 5.91 -5.71
C CYS A 44 -0.95 5.91 -5.15
N GLY A 45 -1.86 5.24 -5.86
CA GLY A 45 -3.17 4.88 -5.34
C GLY A 45 -3.65 3.60 -5.97
N TRP A 46 -4.66 3.02 -5.34
CA TRP A 46 -5.19 1.72 -5.65
C TRP A 46 -6.45 1.86 -6.49
N CYS A 47 -6.44 1.22 -7.65
CA CYS A 47 -7.62 1.06 -8.47
C CYS A 47 -8.28 -0.28 -8.14
N SER A 48 -9.31 -0.27 -7.29
CA SER A 48 -9.98 -1.49 -6.83
C SER A 48 -11.05 -1.95 -7.79
N PHE A 49 -11.02 -3.21 -8.20
CA PHE A 49 -12.07 -3.79 -9.02
C PHE A 49 -13.29 -4.12 -8.16
N ARG A 50 -14.46 -3.62 -8.55
CA ARG A 50 -15.69 -3.80 -7.77
C ARG A 50 -16.05 -5.27 -7.63
N GLY A 51 -16.26 -5.71 -6.38
CA GLY A 51 -16.67 -7.08 -6.07
C GLY A 51 -15.54 -8.12 -6.09
N GLU A 52 -14.29 -7.72 -6.33
CA GLU A 52 -13.16 -8.64 -6.47
C GLU A 52 -12.31 -8.76 -5.20
N ASN A 53 -12.92 -8.64 -4.02
CA ASN A 53 -12.28 -8.83 -2.71
C ASN A 53 -10.86 -8.23 -2.61
N GLY A 54 -10.73 -6.92 -2.79
CA GLY A 54 -9.45 -6.22 -2.68
C GLY A 54 -8.55 -6.21 -3.92
N LYS A 55 -8.85 -7.05 -4.92
CA LYS A 55 -8.09 -7.09 -6.18
C LYS A 55 -8.16 -5.75 -6.91
N GLY A 56 -7.04 -5.39 -7.54
CA GLY A 56 -6.92 -4.11 -8.18
C GLY A 56 -5.54 -3.89 -8.79
N ARG A 57 -5.26 -2.63 -9.12
CA ARG A 57 -3.98 -2.18 -9.67
C ARG A 57 -3.47 -0.98 -8.91
N CYS A 58 -2.22 -1.03 -8.51
CA CYS A 58 -1.53 0.14 -7.99
C CYS A 58 -1.05 1.01 -9.16
N LEU A 59 -1.56 2.23 -9.24
CA LEU A 59 -1.26 3.18 -10.31
C LEU A 59 -0.70 4.48 -9.72
N GLU A 60 0.06 5.21 -10.52
CA GLU A 60 0.45 6.56 -10.13
C GLU A 60 -0.77 7.48 -10.10
N GLY A 61 -0.87 8.31 -9.07
CA GLY A 61 -2.00 9.18 -8.88
C GLY A 61 -1.94 9.94 -7.57
N GLY A 62 -3.01 10.68 -7.31
CA GLY A 62 -3.18 11.47 -6.10
C GLY A 62 -4.56 11.30 -5.52
N ARG A 63 -4.91 12.20 -4.59
CA ARG A 63 -6.24 12.21 -3.95
C ARG A 63 -7.40 12.37 -4.94
N SER A 64 -7.17 13.00 -6.09
CA SER A 64 -8.19 13.24 -7.12
C SER A 64 -8.34 12.10 -8.13
N GLY A 65 -7.49 11.08 -8.10
CA GLY A 65 -7.53 9.99 -9.08
C GLY A 65 -6.15 9.56 -9.60
N PRO A 66 -6.14 8.62 -10.55
CA PRO A 66 -4.95 8.25 -11.31
C PRO A 66 -4.36 9.45 -12.06
N ARG A 67 -3.08 9.39 -12.39
CA ARG A 67 -2.42 10.34 -13.30
C ARG A 67 -3.18 10.38 -14.64
N HIS A 68 -3.22 11.55 -15.30
CA HIS A 68 -4.07 11.80 -16.49
C HIS A 68 -3.97 10.73 -17.61
N GLY A 69 -2.81 10.07 -17.79
CA GLY A 69 -2.63 8.98 -18.76
C GLY A 69 -2.92 7.56 -18.25
N LEU A 70 -3.35 7.40 -16.99
CA LEU A 70 -3.61 6.11 -16.35
C LEU A 70 -5.10 5.93 -15.98
N VAL A 71 -5.97 6.88 -16.33
CA VAL A 71 -7.41 6.83 -16.02
C VAL A 71 -8.06 5.61 -16.69
N GLU A 72 -7.76 5.38 -17.97
CA GLU A 72 -8.27 4.23 -18.71
C GLU A 72 -7.77 2.88 -18.17
N LEU A 73 -6.56 2.85 -17.61
CA LEU A 73 -5.99 1.66 -16.98
C LEU A 73 -6.70 1.27 -15.69
N CYS A 74 -7.31 2.25 -15.00
CA CYS A 74 -8.17 1.99 -13.87
C CYS A 74 -9.55 1.48 -14.32
N GLY A 75 -10.05 1.97 -15.46
CA GLY A 75 -11.25 1.47 -16.10
C GLY A 75 -12.55 1.88 -15.38
N LEU A 76 -13.67 1.76 -16.08
CA LEU A 76 -14.99 2.25 -15.60
C LEU A 76 -15.62 1.39 -14.49
N LYS A 77 -15.11 0.18 -14.26
CA LYS A 77 -15.61 -0.78 -13.26
C LYS A 77 -14.73 -0.83 -12.00
N ALA A 78 -13.97 0.22 -11.76
CA ALA A 78 -13.08 0.29 -10.63
C ALA A 78 -13.24 1.60 -9.87
N ASP A 79 -12.96 1.54 -8.58
CA ASP A 79 -12.99 2.69 -7.68
C ASP A 79 -11.56 3.07 -7.30
N TRP A 80 -11.31 4.37 -7.14
CA TRP A 80 -10.00 4.89 -6.78
C TRP A 80 -9.87 5.08 -5.27
N ALA A 81 -8.85 4.45 -4.68
CA ALA A 81 -8.49 4.57 -3.29
C ALA A 81 -7.10 5.21 -3.16
N PHE A 82 -7.01 6.29 -2.39
CA PHE A 82 -5.74 6.99 -2.15
C PHE A 82 -5.37 7.08 -0.67
N MET A 83 -6.36 7.22 0.23
CA MET A 83 -6.14 7.38 1.66
C MET A 83 -6.54 6.15 2.47
N SER A 84 -7.42 5.31 1.92
CA SER A 84 -8.00 4.17 2.62
C SER A 84 -8.42 3.14 1.59
N CYS A 85 -8.10 1.89 1.87
CA CYS A 85 -8.50 0.78 1.03
C CYS A 85 -10.00 0.52 1.14
N PRO A 86 -10.63 0.01 0.06
CA PRO A 86 -11.96 -0.56 0.19
C PRO A 86 -11.91 -1.77 1.15
N PRO A 87 -13.05 -2.14 1.74
CA PRO A 87 -13.14 -3.38 2.50
C PRO A 87 -12.73 -4.57 1.62
N GLU A 88 -11.83 -5.38 2.14
CA GLU A 88 -11.38 -6.64 1.57
C GLU A 88 -11.25 -7.65 2.71
N ASN A 89 -11.37 -8.93 2.40
CA ASN A 89 -11.06 -10.01 3.32
C ASN A 89 -9.68 -10.55 2.97
N GLU A 90 -8.70 -10.10 3.74
CA GLU A 90 -7.28 -10.40 3.50
C GLU A 90 -6.98 -11.88 3.69
N CYS A 91 -7.73 -12.56 4.57
CA CYS A 91 -7.59 -13.99 4.84
C CYS A 91 -7.97 -14.86 3.64
N LEU A 92 -8.86 -14.39 2.75
CA LEU A 92 -9.30 -15.14 1.58
C LEU A 92 -8.43 -14.89 0.34
N ASN A 93 -7.78 -13.73 0.24
CA ASN A 93 -6.96 -13.36 -0.91
C ASN A 93 -5.44 -13.41 -0.63
N GLY A 94 -5.03 -13.71 0.60
CA GLY A 94 -3.62 -13.79 0.99
C GLY A 94 -2.95 -12.42 1.12
N HIS A 95 -3.71 -11.34 1.27
CA HIS A 95 -3.19 -9.98 1.50
C HIS A 95 -2.87 -9.73 2.99
N HIS A 96 -2.31 -10.73 3.68
CA HIS A 96 -1.94 -10.64 5.08
C HIS A 96 -0.52 -11.16 5.32
N ASP A 97 0.10 -10.70 6.40
CA ASP A 97 1.44 -11.16 6.82
C ASP A 97 1.39 -12.20 7.95
N CYS A 98 0.22 -12.83 8.19
CA CYS A 98 0.11 -13.90 9.18
C CYS A 98 1.01 -15.09 8.83
N ASN A 99 1.76 -15.57 9.81
CA ASN A 99 2.60 -16.76 9.67
C ASN A 99 1.79 -18.06 9.80
N GLU A 100 2.37 -19.20 9.42
CA GLU A 100 1.77 -20.54 9.53
C GLU A 100 1.38 -20.94 10.95
N THR A 101 1.98 -20.33 11.97
CA THR A 101 1.67 -20.53 13.39
C THR A 101 0.55 -19.61 13.90
N GLN A 102 -0.03 -18.79 13.03
CA GLN A 102 -1.08 -17.83 13.34
C GLN A 102 -2.37 -18.16 12.57
N ASN A 103 -3.50 -17.74 13.14
CA ASN A 103 -4.80 -17.73 12.48
C ASN A 103 -5.08 -16.31 11.99
N CYS A 104 -5.49 -16.18 10.74
CA CYS A 104 -5.98 -14.93 10.18
C CYS A 104 -7.46 -14.75 10.55
N SER A 105 -7.81 -13.55 11.02
CA SER A 105 -9.19 -13.13 11.27
C SER A 105 -9.45 -11.81 10.54
N ASP A 106 -10.46 -11.83 9.68
CA ASP A 106 -10.91 -10.66 8.91
C ASP A 106 -11.63 -9.66 9.82
N LEU A 107 -11.38 -8.37 9.62
CA LEU A 107 -12.05 -7.26 10.30
C LEU A 107 -12.63 -6.29 9.25
N PRO A 108 -13.67 -5.51 9.57
CA PRO A 108 -14.31 -4.64 8.59
C PRO A 108 -13.41 -3.59 7.90
N ARG A 109 -12.22 -3.33 8.44
CA ARG A 109 -11.25 -2.33 7.93
C ARG A 109 -9.81 -2.85 7.85
N SER A 110 -9.55 -4.11 8.21
CA SER A 110 -8.19 -4.68 8.32
C SER A 110 -8.27 -6.19 8.62
N TYR A 111 -7.16 -6.82 8.98
CA TYR A 111 -7.11 -8.17 9.50
C TYR A 111 -6.35 -8.23 10.82
N LYS A 112 -6.50 -9.34 11.54
CA LYS A 112 -5.73 -9.63 12.75
C LYS A 112 -5.19 -11.05 12.69
N CYS A 113 -3.88 -11.17 12.91
CA CYS A 113 -3.22 -12.45 13.12
C CYS A 113 -3.20 -12.77 14.62
N THR A 114 -3.68 -13.96 15.00
CA THR A 114 -3.64 -14.45 16.39
C THR A 114 -2.88 -15.76 16.45
N CYS A 115 -2.03 -15.96 17.46
CA CYS A 115 -1.34 -17.24 17.65
C CYS A 115 -2.33 -18.41 17.74
N LYS A 116 -2.00 -19.52 17.10
CA LYS A 116 -2.67 -20.80 17.32
C LYS A 116 -2.44 -21.26 18.76
N ASN A 117 -3.32 -22.13 19.26
CA ASN A 117 -3.18 -22.71 20.60
C ASN A 117 -1.79 -23.34 20.78
N GLY A 118 -1.10 -22.98 21.87
CA GLY A 118 0.25 -23.46 22.17
C GLY A 118 1.38 -22.59 21.61
N TYR A 119 1.08 -21.52 20.86
CA TYR A 119 2.06 -20.56 20.37
C TYR A 119 1.91 -19.21 21.07
N THR A 120 3.03 -18.50 21.26
CA THR A 120 3.09 -17.15 21.83
C THR A 120 3.75 -16.20 20.84
N LEU A 121 3.31 -14.94 20.82
CA LEU A 121 3.98 -13.89 20.06
C LEU A 121 5.33 -13.58 20.72
N ASP A 122 6.42 -13.84 20.01
CA ASP A 122 7.72 -13.28 20.38
C ASP A 122 7.69 -11.78 20.06
N ASN A 123 7.70 -10.95 21.09
CA ASN A 123 7.58 -9.48 20.99
C ASN A 123 8.80 -8.77 20.35
N ILE A 124 9.60 -9.47 19.53
CA ILE A 124 10.88 -8.98 18.99
C ILE A 124 10.77 -8.54 17.52
N THR A 125 9.71 -8.90 16.79
CA THR A 125 9.53 -8.54 15.36
C THR A 125 8.22 -7.81 15.11
N GLY A 126 8.05 -6.65 15.76
CA GLY A 126 7.01 -5.67 15.44
C GLY A 126 7.52 -4.61 14.47
#